data_AF-A0ABD2XIE8-F1
#
_entry.id   AF-A0ABD2XIE8-F1
#
_cell.length_a   1.000
_cell.length_b   1.000
_cell.length_c   1.000
_cell.angle_alpha   90.00
_cell.angle_beta   90.00
_cell.angle_gamma   90.00
#
_symmetry.space_group_name_H-M   'P 1'
#
loop_
_entity.id
_entity.type
_entity.pdbx_description
1 polymer ?
#
loop_
_entity_poly.entity_id
_entity_poly.type
_entity_poly.pdbx_seq_one_letter_code
_entity_poly.pdbx_strand_id
1 'polypeptide(L)'
;MKAFVFFAVCAFVCGAQAGVVQQDDDVVTRSSLLQTQLKVFIDYVDASLKPALYKTLEESSELTKKIANASKEASEANNKFTFEILEIVRQNERIYEAAKGIDVQQCGVKTIDMSKRVAEAVEAANKCVAEKAEKFAKKPAEVEQKIKEIVKLIDDNTLVAKKCVDEYTFLTSLNTAACLTRAKVSSDAAWASAPGNLKIMSLNMEFDNLVKDMKACAPPKVFDGLRAEARQLTAEAKDCIYEKVLEHVKVSEQVTVPQVEEMEPVEGVEEALKPQVE
;
A
#
# COMPACT_ATOMS: atom_id res chain seq x y z
N MET A 1 -27.55 -1.98 -20.99
CA MET A 1 -27.93 -3.39 -21.22
C MET A 1 -27.97 -4.28 -19.96
N LYS A 2 -27.49 -3.86 -18.78
CA LYS A 2 -27.50 -4.71 -17.55
C LYS A 2 -28.79 -4.65 -16.71
N ALA A 3 -29.65 -3.65 -16.91
CA ALA A 3 -30.92 -3.50 -16.17
C ALA A 3 -32.09 -4.32 -16.76
N PHE A 4 -32.03 -4.69 -18.05
CA PHE A 4 -33.11 -5.41 -18.72
C PHE A 4 -33.20 -6.89 -18.33
N VAL A 5 -32.08 -7.52 -17.92
CA VAL A 5 -32.06 -8.93 -17.51
C VAL A 5 -32.72 -9.12 -16.14
N PHE A 6 -32.52 -8.20 -15.20
CA PHE A 6 -33.18 -8.23 -13.88
C PHE A 6 -34.70 -8.05 -14.01
N PHE A 7 -35.16 -7.16 -14.88
CA PHE A 7 -36.59 -6.94 -15.11
C PHE A 7 -37.26 -8.13 -15.84
N ALA A 8 -36.56 -8.78 -16.77
CA ALA A 8 -37.08 -9.96 -17.46
C ALA A 8 -37.20 -11.18 -16.54
N VAL A 9 -36.25 -11.39 -15.62
CA VAL A 9 -36.32 -12.50 -14.64
C VAL A 9 -37.38 -12.24 -13.57
N CYS A 10 -37.52 -11.00 -13.06
CA CYS A 10 -38.63 -10.65 -12.16
C CYS A 10 -40.00 -10.75 -12.85
N ALA A 11 -40.14 -10.36 -14.11
CA ALA A 11 -41.40 -10.49 -14.85
C ALA A 11 -41.77 -11.95 -15.13
N PHE A 12 -40.78 -12.83 -15.42
CA PHE A 12 -41.02 -14.26 -15.60
C PHE A 12 -41.35 -14.98 -14.28
N VAL A 13 -40.68 -14.61 -13.18
CA VAL A 13 -40.90 -15.22 -11.86
C VAL A 13 -42.21 -14.72 -11.21
N CYS A 14 -42.57 -13.45 -11.39
CA CYS A 14 -43.81 -12.89 -10.84
C CYS A 14 -45.04 -13.16 -11.73
N GLY A 15 -44.89 -13.18 -13.06
CA GLY A 15 -45.97 -13.50 -13.99
C GLY A 15 -46.44 -14.96 -13.91
N ALA A 16 -45.52 -15.89 -13.65
CA ALA A 16 -45.84 -17.30 -13.48
C ALA A 16 -46.48 -17.64 -12.11
N GLN A 17 -46.31 -16.79 -11.09
CA GLN A 17 -46.90 -17.02 -9.76
C GLN A 17 -48.36 -16.56 -9.66
N ALA A 18 -48.80 -15.61 -10.50
CA ALA A 18 -50.16 -15.09 -10.47
C ALA A 18 -51.20 -15.98 -11.21
N GLY A 19 -50.75 -16.87 -12.12
CA GLY A 19 -51.65 -17.72 -12.92
C GLY A 19 -51.91 -19.13 -12.38
N VAL A 20 -51.24 -19.57 -11.31
CA VAL A 20 -51.16 -21.00 -10.92
C VAL A 20 -51.99 -21.34 -9.66
N VAL A 21 -52.83 -20.42 -9.19
CA VAL A 21 -53.69 -20.67 -8.01
C VAL A 21 -55.04 -21.29 -8.38
N GLN A 22 -55.33 -21.50 -9.68
CA GLN A 22 -56.66 -21.94 -10.08
C GLN A 22 -56.68 -22.86 -11.30
N GLN A 23 -56.00 -24.00 -11.23
CA GLN A 23 -56.42 -25.19 -11.99
C GLN A 23 -55.74 -26.47 -11.45
N ASP A 24 -56.54 -27.51 -11.29
CA ASP A 24 -56.16 -28.90 -11.02
C ASP A 24 -55.37 -29.47 -12.21
N ASP A 25 -54.13 -29.02 -12.36
CA ASP A 25 -53.21 -29.58 -13.36
C ASP A 25 -52.19 -30.52 -12.69
N ASP A 26 -52.06 -31.68 -13.30
CA ASP A 26 -51.29 -32.86 -12.92
C ASP A 26 -49.98 -32.60 -12.15
N VAL A 27 -49.73 -33.48 -11.18
CA VAL A 27 -48.45 -33.57 -10.44
C VAL A 27 -47.24 -33.68 -11.40
N VAL A 28 -47.45 -34.17 -12.63
CA VAL A 28 -46.46 -34.26 -13.71
C VAL A 28 -46.13 -32.90 -14.35
N THR A 29 -47.10 -32.00 -14.50
CA THR A 29 -46.91 -30.65 -15.05
C THR A 29 -46.23 -29.72 -14.03
N ARG A 30 -46.57 -29.84 -12.74
CA ARG A 30 -45.87 -29.11 -11.66
C ARG A 30 -44.41 -29.56 -11.48
N SER A 31 -44.11 -30.85 -11.71
CA SER A 31 -42.74 -31.37 -11.54
C SER A 31 -41.77 -30.87 -12.61
N SER A 32 -42.21 -30.87 -13.87
CA SER A 32 -41.40 -30.39 -15.00
C SER A 32 -41.12 -28.89 -14.91
N LEU A 33 -42.08 -28.11 -14.39
CA LEU A 33 -41.92 -26.68 -14.16
C LEU A 33 -40.90 -26.39 -13.03
N LEU A 34 -40.97 -27.12 -11.92
CA LEU A 34 -40.02 -26.99 -10.80
C LEU A 34 -38.58 -27.36 -11.20
N GLN A 35 -38.42 -28.46 -11.94
CA GLN A 35 -37.11 -28.86 -12.49
C GLN A 35 -36.56 -27.82 -13.47
N THR A 36 -37.42 -27.25 -14.33
CA THR A 36 -37.03 -26.19 -15.27
C THR A 36 -36.62 -24.92 -14.54
N GLN A 37 -37.39 -24.47 -13.53
CA GLN A 37 -37.04 -23.30 -12.72
C GLN A 37 -35.73 -23.47 -11.96
N LEU A 38 -35.45 -24.68 -11.47
CA LEU A 38 -34.19 -24.96 -10.79
C LEU A 38 -33.00 -25.00 -11.76
N LYS A 39 -33.18 -25.58 -12.94
CA LYS A 39 -32.16 -25.57 -13.97
C LYS A 39 -31.81 -24.12 -14.35
N VAL A 40 -32.81 -23.27 -14.55
CA VAL A 40 -32.61 -21.83 -14.79
C VAL A 40 -31.89 -21.14 -13.64
N PHE A 41 -32.22 -21.49 -12.39
CA PHE A 41 -31.54 -20.97 -11.21
C PHE A 41 -30.06 -21.39 -11.14
N ILE A 42 -29.77 -22.67 -11.36
CA ILE A 42 -28.40 -23.22 -11.38
C ILE A 42 -27.60 -22.59 -12.52
N ASP A 43 -28.19 -22.50 -13.72
CA ASP A 43 -27.56 -21.87 -14.88
C ASP A 43 -27.26 -20.39 -14.61
N TYR A 44 -28.17 -19.66 -13.94
CA TYR A 44 -27.93 -18.28 -13.52
C TYR A 44 -26.80 -18.15 -12.49
N VAL A 45 -26.76 -19.05 -11.50
CA VAL A 45 -25.69 -19.11 -10.49
C VAL A 45 -24.33 -19.34 -11.16
N ASP A 46 -24.24 -20.33 -12.04
CA ASP A 46 -22.98 -20.74 -12.67
C ASP A 46 -22.53 -19.75 -13.76
N ALA A 47 -23.45 -19.23 -14.58
CA ALA A 47 -23.10 -18.37 -15.72
C ALA A 47 -22.98 -16.88 -15.36
N SER A 48 -23.63 -16.41 -14.29
CA SER A 48 -23.67 -14.98 -13.96
C SER A 48 -23.13 -14.67 -12.56
N LEU A 49 -23.62 -15.38 -11.55
CA LEU A 49 -23.37 -15.04 -10.15
C LEU A 49 -21.92 -15.29 -9.75
N LYS A 50 -21.44 -16.52 -9.97
CA LYS A 50 -20.08 -16.93 -9.63
C LYS A 50 -19.03 -16.10 -10.38
N PRO A 51 -19.12 -15.90 -11.71
CA PRO A 51 -18.17 -15.06 -12.42
C PRO A 51 -18.11 -13.62 -11.88
N ALA A 52 -19.25 -13.04 -11.50
CA ALA A 52 -19.28 -11.71 -10.90
C ALA A 52 -18.57 -11.67 -9.54
N LEU A 53 -18.83 -12.66 -8.67
CA LEU A 53 -18.18 -12.79 -7.37
C LEU A 53 -16.66 -13.00 -7.51
N TYR A 54 -16.24 -13.87 -8.44
CA TYR A 54 -14.81 -14.10 -8.71
C TYR A 54 -14.11 -12.87 -9.26
N LYS A 55 -14.78 -12.09 -10.12
CA LYS A 55 -14.24 -10.82 -10.59
C LYS A 55 -14.05 -9.82 -9.45
N THR A 56 -15.02 -9.70 -8.54
CA THR A 56 -14.88 -8.86 -7.34
C THR A 56 -13.76 -9.35 -6.42
N LEU A 57 -13.56 -10.67 -6.31
CA LEU A 57 -12.45 -11.27 -5.57
C LEU A 57 -11.09 -10.88 -6.19
N GLU A 58 -10.99 -10.96 -7.52
CA GLU A 58 -9.80 -10.55 -8.27
C GLU A 58 -9.49 -9.07 -8.07
N GLU A 59 -10.48 -8.19 -8.27
CA GLU A 59 -10.34 -6.75 -8.06
C GLU A 59 -9.92 -6.39 -6.62
N SER A 60 -10.44 -7.10 -5.62
CA SER A 60 -10.04 -6.94 -4.21
C SER A 60 -8.61 -7.39 -3.97
N SER A 61 -8.20 -8.52 -4.55
CA SER A 61 -6.83 -9.02 -4.45
C SER A 61 -5.82 -8.10 -5.12
N GLU A 62 -6.18 -7.53 -6.27
CA GLU A 62 -5.39 -6.49 -6.93
C GLU A 62 -5.25 -5.25 -6.04
N LEU A 63 -6.30 -4.84 -5.33
CA LEU A 63 -6.24 -3.71 -4.41
C LEU A 63 -5.28 -3.99 -3.25
N THR A 64 -5.31 -5.19 -2.68
CA THR A 64 -4.34 -5.64 -1.66
C THR A 64 -2.89 -5.50 -2.16
N LYS A 65 -2.62 -5.90 -3.41
CA LYS A 65 -1.29 -5.72 -4.04
C LYS A 65 -0.95 -4.25 -4.24
N LYS A 66 -1.90 -3.42 -4.68
CA LYS A 66 -1.70 -1.97 -4.85
C LYS A 66 -1.34 -1.29 -3.54
N ILE A 67 -1.95 -1.69 -2.42
CA ILE A 67 -1.62 -1.18 -1.08
C ILE A 67 -0.19 -1.53 -0.71
N ALA A 68 0.22 -2.78 -0.91
CA ALA A 68 1.59 -3.22 -0.63
C ALA A 68 2.62 -2.43 -1.47
N ASN A 69 2.34 -2.24 -2.77
CA ASN A 69 3.20 -1.47 -3.66
C ASN A 69 3.26 0.01 -3.25
N ALA A 70 2.12 0.66 -2.98
CA ALA A 70 2.09 2.05 -2.55
C ALA A 70 2.82 2.26 -1.21
N SER A 71 2.69 1.34 -0.26
CA SER A 71 3.43 1.36 1.00
C SER A 71 4.94 1.23 0.77
N LYS A 72 5.35 0.37 -0.16
CA LYS A 72 6.76 0.19 -0.53
C LYS A 72 7.32 1.44 -1.18
N GLU A 73 6.63 1.99 -2.19
CA GLU A 73 7.02 3.22 -2.88
C GLU A 73 7.13 4.42 -1.93
N ALA A 74 6.19 4.57 -0.99
CA ALA A 74 6.25 5.61 0.03
C ALA A 74 7.48 5.44 0.96
N SER A 75 7.78 4.20 1.36
CA SER A 75 8.95 3.91 2.20
C SER A 75 10.27 4.13 1.45
N GLU A 76 10.32 3.76 0.16
CA GLU A 76 11.48 4.01 -0.71
C GLU A 76 11.72 5.51 -0.91
N ALA A 77 10.66 6.31 -1.09
CA ALA A 77 10.76 7.75 -1.16
C ALA A 77 11.33 8.35 0.14
N ASN A 78 10.86 7.90 1.31
CA ASN A 78 11.39 8.31 2.61
C ASN A 78 12.88 7.98 2.75
N ASN A 79 13.26 6.75 2.39
CA ASN A 79 14.65 6.30 2.45
C ASN A 79 15.54 7.10 1.49
N LYS A 80 15.04 7.47 0.31
CA LYS A 80 15.77 8.32 -0.63
C LYS A 80 16.11 9.68 -0.01
N PHE A 81 15.16 10.32 0.67
CA PHE A 81 15.44 11.57 1.39
C PHE A 81 16.52 11.39 2.47
N THR A 82 16.52 10.26 3.18
CA THR A 82 17.58 9.90 4.14
C THR A 82 18.94 9.88 3.48
N PHE A 83 19.08 9.17 2.35
CA PHE A 83 20.35 9.04 1.65
C PHE A 83 20.88 10.39 1.20
N GLU A 84 20.02 11.25 0.65
CA GLU A 84 20.40 12.60 0.23
C GLU A 84 20.89 13.46 1.40
N ILE A 85 20.27 13.36 2.58
CA ILE A 85 20.70 14.13 3.76
C ILE A 85 21.99 13.56 4.35
N LEU A 86 22.12 12.23 4.44
CA LEU A 86 23.33 11.58 4.94
C LEU A 86 24.53 11.83 4.01
N GLU A 87 24.31 11.94 2.70
CA GLU A 87 25.36 12.29 1.75
C GLU A 87 25.92 13.70 2.02
N ILE A 88 25.06 14.67 2.38
CA ILE A 88 25.49 16.02 2.79
C ILE A 88 26.37 15.96 4.04
N VAL A 89 26.01 15.13 5.03
CA VAL A 89 26.80 14.97 6.25
C VAL A 89 28.14 14.29 5.95
N ARG A 90 28.15 13.30 5.05
CA ARG A 90 29.35 12.58 4.62
C ARG A 90 30.37 13.42 3.85
N GLN A 91 29.99 14.55 3.27
CA GLN A 91 30.95 15.44 2.59
C GLN A 91 32.10 15.88 3.50
N ASN A 92 31.88 15.92 4.81
CA ASN A 92 32.93 16.23 5.78
C ASN A 92 33.92 15.09 6.04
N GLU A 93 33.60 13.82 5.74
CA GLU A 93 34.52 12.68 5.95
C GLU A 93 35.86 12.92 5.23
N ARG A 94 35.84 13.47 4.01
CA ARG A 94 37.07 13.79 3.27
C ARG A 94 37.89 14.90 3.92
N ILE A 95 37.24 15.83 4.61
CA ILE A 95 37.90 16.95 5.31
C ILE A 95 38.51 16.45 6.62
N TYR A 96 37.83 15.55 7.33
CA TYR A 96 38.38 14.86 8.50
C TYR A 96 39.61 14.01 8.14
N GLU A 97 39.56 13.31 7.01
CA GLU A 97 40.70 12.55 6.49
C GLU A 97 41.90 13.46 6.17
N ALA A 98 41.66 14.66 5.61
CA ALA A 98 42.72 15.64 5.34
C ALA A 98 43.29 16.29 6.61
N ALA A 99 42.53 16.34 7.71
CA ALA A 99 42.95 16.88 9.00
C ALA A 99 43.54 15.81 9.95
N LYS A 100 43.92 14.63 9.43
CA LYS A 100 44.56 13.56 10.20
C LYS A 100 45.80 14.07 10.94
N GLY A 101 45.85 13.84 12.25
CA GLY A 101 46.91 14.32 13.14
C GLY A 101 46.59 15.62 13.89
N ILE A 102 45.43 16.24 13.61
CA ILE A 102 44.92 17.42 14.30
C ILE A 102 43.68 17.02 15.11
N ASP A 103 43.55 17.53 16.35
CA ASP A 103 42.35 17.30 17.15
C ASP A 103 41.17 18.12 16.62
N VAL A 104 40.37 17.46 15.76
CA VAL A 104 39.17 18.02 15.13
C VAL A 104 37.89 17.29 15.55
N GLN A 105 37.95 16.43 16.58
CA GLN A 105 36.80 15.63 17.01
C GLN A 105 35.61 16.50 17.41
N GLN A 106 35.87 17.64 18.07
CA GLN A 106 34.84 18.58 18.51
C GLN A 106 34.09 19.24 17.33
N CYS A 107 34.72 19.34 16.16
CA CYS A 107 34.09 19.89 14.96
C CYS A 107 32.98 18.98 14.40
N GLY A 108 32.98 17.68 14.73
CA GLY A 108 32.07 16.68 14.15
C GLY A 108 30.89 16.23 15.02
N VAL A 109 30.85 16.67 16.28
CA VAL A 109 29.82 16.21 17.23
C VAL A 109 28.41 16.55 16.77
N LYS A 110 28.20 17.76 16.23
CA LYS A 110 26.87 18.20 15.75
C LYS A 110 26.41 17.43 14.49
N THR A 111 27.33 17.09 13.59
CA THR A 111 27.03 16.28 12.40
C THR A 111 26.67 14.83 12.74
N ILE A 112 27.22 14.26 13.81
CA ILE A 112 26.85 12.93 14.31
C ILE A 112 25.40 12.95 14.84
N ASP A 113 25.04 13.97 15.62
CA ASP A 113 23.68 14.13 16.14
C ASP A 113 22.63 14.29 15.01
N MET A 114 23.02 14.97 13.93
CA MET A 114 22.19 15.09 12.73
C MET A 114 21.84 13.73 12.11
N SER A 115 22.81 12.82 11.99
CA SER A 115 22.58 11.49 11.41
C SER A 115 21.56 10.68 12.22
N LYS A 116 21.59 10.80 13.55
CA LYS A 116 20.61 10.17 14.44
C LYS A 116 19.22 10.76 14.24
N ARG A 117 19.09 12.09 14.18
CA ARG A 117 17.80 12.78 13.96
C ARG A 117 17.17 12.42 12.61
N VAL A 118 17.99 12.27 11.57
CA VAL A 118 17.51 11.79 10.25
C VAL A 118 16.99 10.36 10.35
N ALA A 119 17.70 9.46 11.04
CA ALA A 119 17.25 8.08 11.23
C ALA A 119 15.90 8.01 11.98
N GLU A 120 15.76 8.76 13.08
CA GLU A 120 14.52 8.84 13.86
C GLU A 120 13.35 9.38 13.03
N ALA A 121 13.57 10.43 12.23
CA ALA A 121 12.53 11.00 11.37
C ALA A 121 12.02 10.01 10.32
N VAL A 122 12.93 9.19 9.76
CA VAL A 122 12.62 8.20 8.73
C VAL A 122 11.94 6.98 9.32
N GLU A 123 12.38 6.53 10.48
CA GLU A 123 11.71 5.46 11.22
C GLU A 123 10.26 5.87 11.55
N ALA A 124 10.06 7.09 12.04
CA ALA A 124 8.72 7.62 12.32
C ALA A 124 7.86 7.71 11.05
N ALA A 125 8.41 8.17 9.92
CA ALA A 125 7.71 8.26 8.65
C ALA A 125 7.31 6.87 8.12
N ASN A 126 8.23 5.90 8.15
CA ASN A 126 7.99 4.53 7.70
C ASN A 126 6.98 3.80 8.60
N LYS A 127 7.05 4.03 9.92
CA LYS A 127 6.04 3.52 10.86
C LYS A 127 4.65 4.07 10.55
N CYS A 128 4.54 5.38 10.30
CA CYS A 128 3.27 5.99 9.88
C CYS A 128 2.73 5.36 8.58
N VAL A 129 3.57 5.16 7.56
CA VAL A 129 3.18 4.51 6.31
C VAL A 129 2.66 3.08 6.57
N ALA A 130 3.38 2.30 7.37
CA ALA A 130 3.01 0.93 7.71
C ALA A 130 1.67 0.86 8.46
N GLU A 131 1.46 1.71 9.46
CA GLU A 131 0.20 1.78 10.23
C GLU A 131 -0.99 2.14 9.33
N LYS A 132 -0.80 3.09 8.40
CA LYS A 132 -1.83 3.47 7.42
C LYS A 132 -2.14 2.32 6.47
N ALA A 133 -1.11 1.64 5.95
CA ALA A 133 -1.26 0.49 5.07
C ALA A 133 -2.03 -0.65 5.76
N GLU A 134 -1.64 -1.03 6.98
CA GLU A 134 -2.25 -2.12 7.74
C GLU A 134 -3.72 -1.83 8.04
N LYS A 135 -4.04 -0.60 8.46
CA LYS A 135 -5.41 -0.20 8.75
C LYS A 135 -6.31 -0.33 7.52
N PHE A 136 -5.81 0.01 6.34
CA PHE A 136 -6.60 -0.07 5.12
C PHE A 136 -6.67 -1.50 4.57
N ALA A 137 -5.60 -2.29 4.66
CA ALA A 137 -5.51 -3.66 4.16
C ALA A 137 -6.54 -4.62 4.80
N LYS A 138 -7.05 -4.31 6.00
CA LYS A 138 -8.14 -5.07 6.64
C LYS A 138 -9.42 -5.08 5.79
N LYS A 139 -9.73 -3.98 5.10
CA LYS A 139 -10.96 -3.85 4.31
C LYS A 139 -11.04 -4.78 3.10
N PRO A 140 -10.07 -4.82 2.16
CA PRO A 140 -10.10 -5.76 1.07
C PRO A 140 -10.03 -7.21 1.56
N ALA A 141 -9.27 -7.51 2.62
CA ALA A 141 -9.21 -8.85 3.20
C ALA A 141 -10.59 -9.34 3.71
N GLU A 142 -11.34 -8.47 4.41
CA GLU A 142 -12.72 -8.76 4.83
C GLU A 142 -13.66 -8.99 3.64
N VAL A 143 -13.50 -8.23 2.55
CA VAL A 143 -14.27 -8.44 1.33
C VAL A 143 -13.94 -9.77 0.68
N GLU A 144 -12.66 -10.11 0.54
CA GLU A 144 -12.22 -11.40 -0.01
C GLU A 144 -12.77 -12.58 0.81
N GLN A 145 -12.72 -12.50 2.14
CA GLN A 145 -13.25 -13.54 3.03
C GLN A 145 -14.75 -13.71 2.82
N LYS A 146 -15.53 -12.62 2.83
CA LYS A 146 -16.97 -12.67 2.62
C LYS A 146 -17.33 -13.28 1.26
N ILE A 147 -16.63 -12.89 0.20
CA ILE A 147 -16.87 -13.46 -1.14
C ILE A 147 -16.64 -14.98 -1.12
N LYS A 148 -15.55 -15.46 -0.51
CA LYS A 148 -15.27 -16.90 -0.39
C LYS A 148 -16.36 -17.65 0.38
N GLU A 149 -16.84 -17.07 1.48
CA GLU A 149 -17.93 -17.65 2.28
C GLU A 149 -19.25 -17.75 1.49
N ILE A 150 -19.58 -16.72 0.72
CA ILE A 150 -20.80 -16.68 -0.09
C ILE A 150 -20.73 -17.63 -1.27
N VAL A 151 -19.60 -17.68 -1.99
CA VAL A 151 -19.40 -18.66 -3.08
C VAL A 151 -19.58 -20.07 -2.55
N LYS A 152 -18.99 -20.39 -1.39
CA LYS A 152 -19.17 -21.69 -0.74
C LYS A 152 -20.64 -21.99 -0.41
N LEU A 153 -21.35 -21.03 0.18
CA LEU A 153 -22.77 -21.21 0.53
C LEU A 153 -23.64 -21.42 -0.72
N ILE A 154 -23.36 -20.70 -1.81
CA ILE A 154 -24.02 -20.86 -3.10
C ILE A 154 -23.72 -22.25 -3.69
N ASP A 155 -22.48 -22.72 -3.62
CA ASP A 155 -22.08 -24.06 -4.07
C ASP A 155 -22.79 -25.16 -3.29
N ASP A 156 -22.80 -25.07 -1.95
CA ASP A 156 -23.45 -26.04 -1.07
C ASP A 156 -24.96 -26.11 -1.34
N ASN A 157 -25.63 -24.95 -1.46
CA ASN A 157 -27.06 -24.89 -1.78
C ASN A 157 -27.36 -25.41 -3.20
N THR A 158 -26.49 -25.15 -4.16
CA THR A 158 -26.61 -25.66 -5.54
C THR A 158 -26.50 -27.18 -5.56
N LEU A 159 -25.62 -27.76 -4.75
CA LEU A 159 -25.46 -29.21 -4.62
C LEU A 159 -26.67 -29.86 -3.94
N VAL A 160 -27.21 -29.24 -2.89
CA VAL A 160 -28.47 -29.67 -2.25
C VAL A 160 -29.64 -29.62 -3.24
N ALA A 161 -29.75 -28.53 -3.99
CA ALA A 161 -30.75 -28.36 -5.04
C ALA A 161 -30.67 -29.48 -6.09
N LYS A 162 -29.47 -29.81 -6.60
CA LYS A 162 -29.25 -30.90 -7.56
C LYS A 162 -29.68 -32.25 -7.00
N LYS A 163 -29.25 -32.59 -5.78
CA LYS A 163 -29.66 -33.84 -5.11
C LYS A 163 -31.17 -33.96 -4.96
N CYS A 164 -31.84 -32.88 -4.57
CA CYS A 164 -33.29 -32.90 -4.42
C CYS A 164 -34.04 -33.12 -5.73
N VAL A 165 -33.47 -32.71 -6.88
CA VAL A 165 -33.99 -33.07 -8.21
C VAL A 165 -33.71 -34.52 -8.56
N ASP A 166 -32.51 -35.01 -8.29
CA ASP A 166 -32.13 -36.38 -8.62
C ASP A 166 -32.93 -37.42 -7.80
N GLU A 167 -33.31 -37.08 -6.57
CA GLU A 167 -34.15 -37.90 -5.67
C GLU A 167 -35.66 -37.70 -5.90
N TYR A 168 -36.04 -36.89 -6.90
CA TYR A 168 -37.44 -36.66 -7.23
C TYR A 168 -38.09 -37.92 -7.81
N THR A 169 -39.06 -38.47 -7.07
CA THR A 169 -39.99 -39.50 -7.54
C THR A 169 -41.42 -39.01 -7.32
N PHE A 170 -42.40 -39.61 -8.00
CA PHE A 170 -43.83 -39.26 -7.83
C PHE A 170 -44.29 -39.27 -6.35
N LEU A 171 -43.70 -40.15 -5.53
CA LEU A 171 -44.01 -40.32 -4.10
C LEU A 171 -43.27 -39.34 -3.17
N THR A 172 -42.18 -38.70 -3.61
CA THR A 172 -41.37 -37.77 -2.79
C THR A 172 -41.61 -36.30 -3.13
N SER A 173 -42.61 -36.01 -3.99
CA SER A 173 -42.81 -34.70 -4.64
C SER A 173 -42.93 -33.50 -3.69
N LEU A 174 -43.65 -33.63 -2.57
CA LEU A 174 -43.78 -32.55 -1.57
C LEU A 174 -42.48 -32.27 -0.80
N ASN A 175 -41.71 -33.32 -0.47
CA ASN A 175 -40.43 -33.18 0.22
C ASN A 175 -39.37 -32.57 -0.70
N THR A 176 -39.36 -32.95 -1.97
CA THR A 176 -38.50 -32.33 -2.98
C THR A 176 -38.84 -30.86 -3.18
N ALA A 177 -40.12 -30.49 -3.33
CA ALA A 177 -40.52 -29.09 -3.50
C ALA A 177 -40.11 -28.20 -2.30
N ALA A 178 -40.24 -28.72 -1.08
CA ALA A 178 -39.79 -28.03 0.13
C ALA A 178 -38.26 -27.88 0.19
N CYS A 179 -37.51 -28.93 -0.20
CA CYS A 179 -36.05 -28.85 -0.30
C CYS A 179 -35.61 -27.78 -1.32
N LEU A 180 -36.21 -27.79 -2.51
CA LEU A 180 -35.90 -26.85 -3.59
C LEU A 180 -36.16 -25.41 -3.19
N THR A 181 -37.28 -25.16 -2.52
CA THR A 181 -37.64 -23.83 -2.03
C THR A 181 -36.61 -23.33 -1.00
N ARG A 182 -36.17 -24.18 -0.06
CA ARG A 182 -35.14 -23.82 0.92
C ARG A 182 -33.80 -23.53 0.28
N ALA A 183 -33.36 -24.35 -0.67
CA ALA A 183 -32.08 -24.15 -1.36
C ALA A 183 -32.08 -22.83 -2.15
N LYS A 184 -33.19 -22.50 -2.82
CA LYS A 184 -33.36 -21.23 -3.54
C LYS A 184 -33.35 -20.04 -2.58
N VAL A 185 -34.20 -20.04 -1.55
CA VAL A 185 -34.29 -18.93 -0.58
C VAL A 185 -32.95 -18.70 0.13
N SER A 186 -32.25 -19.78 0.51
CA SER A 186 -30.92 -19.71 1.12
C SER A 186 -29.89 -19.07 0.18
N SER A 187 -29.94 -19.42 -1.11
CA SER A 187 -29.06 -18.84 -2.13
C SER A 187 -29.40 -17.39 -2.47
N ASP A 188 -30.69 -17.04 -2.53
CA ASP A 188 -31.15 -15.67 -2.73
C ASP A 188 -30.75 -14.78 -1.54
N ALA A 189 -30.82 -15.31 -0.32
CA ALA A 189 -30.35 -14.62 0.89
C ALA A 189 -28.82 -14.49 0.92
N ALA A 190 -28.08 -15.52 0.50
CA ALA A 190 -26.62 -15.47 0.34
C ALA A 190 -26.19 -14.45 -0.73
N TRP A 191 -26.99 -14.32 -1.80
CA TRP A 191 -26.78 -13.33 -2.84
C TRP A 191 -27.14 -11.91 -2.38
N ALA A 192 -28.23 -11.73 -1.65
CA ALA A 192 -28.62 -10.45 -1.11
C ALA A 192 -27.63 -9.94 -0.04
N SER A 193 -27.02 -10.87 0.72
CA SER A 193 -25.91 -10.58 1.63
C SER A 193 -24.57 -10.47 0.90
N ALA A 194 -24.54 -10.77 -0.39
CA ALA A 194 -23.32 -10.71 -1.16
C ALA A 194 -22.79 -9.27 -1.21
N PRO A 195 -21.47 -9.12 -1.17
CA PRO A 195 -20.77 -7.93 -1.63
C PRO A 195 -21.13 -7.44 -3.02
N GLY A 196 -22.10 -8.04 -3.74
CA GLY A 196 -22.57 -7.59 -5.05
C GLY A 196 -23.01 -6.12 -5.08
N ASN A 197 -23.26 -5.47 -3.93
CA ASN A 197 -23.41 -4.02 -3.79
C ASN A 197 -22.31 -3.33 -2.93
N LEU A 198 -21.32 -4.09 -2.44
CA LEU A 198 -20.15 -3.59 -1.71
C LEU A 198 -19.19 -2.93 -2.70
N LYS A 199 -19.46 -1.65 -2.88
CA LYS A 199 -18.64 -0.56 -3.40
C LYS A 199 -17.12 -0.85 -3.51
N ILE A 200 -16.68 -1.69 -4.45
CA ILE A 200 -15.27 -1.69 -4.92
C ILE A 200 -14.89 -0.28 -5.39
N MET A 201 -15.85 0.46 -5.93
CA MET A 201 -15.69 1.90 -6.22
C MET A 201 -15.35 2.72 -4.97
N SER A 202 -15.96 2.45 -3.81
CA SER A 202 -15.60 3.11 -2.54
C SER A 202 -14.21 2.68 -2.07
N LEU A 203 -13.88 1.39 -2.20
CA LEU A 203 -12.53 0.92 -1.86
C LEU A 203 -11.46 1.58 -2.72
N ASN A 204 -11.69 1.76 -4.01
CA ASN A 204 -10.77 2.49 -4.90
C ASN A 204 -10.67 3.97 -4.52
N MET A 205 -11.78 4.65 -4.22
CA MET A 205 -11.74 6.05 -3.75
C MET A 205 -11.01 6.19 -2.40
N GLU A 206 -11.20 5.25 -1.49
CA GLU A 206 -10.51 5.23 -0.21
C GLU A 206 -9.02 4.89 -0.37
N PHE A 207 -8.66 4.08 -1.37
CA PHE A 207 -7.26 3.84 -1.73
C PHE A 207 -6.55 5.11 -2.20
N ASP A 208 -7.20 5.96 -3.00
CA ASP A 208 -6.63 7.26 -3.38
C ASP A 208 -6.38 8.15 -2.15
N ASN A 209 -7.29 8.10 -1.17
CA ASN A 209 -7.10 8.80 0.11
C ASN A 209 -5.96 8.18 0.93
N LEU A 210 -5.80 6.85 0.93
CA LEU A 210 -4.68 6.18 1.57
C LEU A 210 -3.35 6.65 0.98
N VAL A 211 -3.23 6.73 -0.35
CA VAL A 211 -2.01 7.18 -1.03
C VAL A 211 -1.67 8.61 -0.60
N LYS A 212 -2.67 9.49 -0.46
CA LYS A 212 -2.47 10.85 0.07
C LYS A 212 -2.02 10.85 1.53
N ASP A 213 -2.66 10.04 2.37
CA ASP A 213 -2.30 9.89 3.78
C ASP A 213 -0.87 9.36 3.97
N MET A 214 -0.44 8.40 3.14
CA MET A 214 0.93 7.88 3.14
C MET A 214 1.94 8.96 2.76
N LYS A 215 1.63 9.80 1.76
CA LYS A 215 2.47 10.95 1.40
C LYS A 215 2.56 11.99 2.53
N ALA A 216 1.50 12.11 3.33
CA ALA A 216 1.49 13.01 4.48
C ALA A 216 2.34 12.50 5.67
N CYS A 217 2.72 11.22 5.70
CA CYS A 217 3.63 10.67 6.73
C CYS A 217 5.05 11.24 6.65
N ALA A 218 5.44 11.77 5.49
CA ALA A 218 6.73 12.37 5.24
C ALA A 218 6.55 13.73 4.53
N PRO A 219 6.03 14.75 5.23
CA PRO A 219 5.78 16.03 4.60
C PRO A 219 7.12 16.63 4.13
N PRO A 220 7.23 17.06 2.86
CA PRO A 220 8.48 17.56 2.27
C PRO A 220 9.16 18.61 3.15
N LYS A 221 8.37 19.48 3.80
CA LYS A 221 8.84 20.52 4.71
C LYS A 221 9.73 20.01 5.86
N VAL A 222 9.48 18.82 6.39
CA VAL A 222 10.28 18.23 7.48
C VAL A 222 11.65 17.80 6.95
N PHE A 223 11.66 17.08 5.82
CA PHE A 223 12.90 16.65 5.18
C PHE A 223 13.70 17.81 4.60
N ASP A 224 13.04 18.85 4.07
CA ASP A 224 13.68 20.08 3.61
C ASP A 224 14.34 20.84 4.77
N GLY A 225 13.68 20.89 5.94
CA GLY A 225 14.25 21.46 7.17
C GLY A 225 15.51 20.70 7.61
N LEU A 226 15.44 19.36 7.67
CA LEU A 226 16.59 18.52 7.99
C LEU A 226 17.71 18.67 6.94
N ARG A 227 17.38 18.80 5.66
CA ARG A 227 18.35 19.04 4.59
C ARG A 227 19.05 20.38 4.77
N ALA A 228 18.32 21.44 5.11
CA ALA A 228 18.89 22.77 5.36
C ALA A 228 19.81 22.76 6.58
N GLU A 229 19.38 22.12 7.67
CA GLU A 229 20.17 21.97 8.89
C GLU A 229 21.45 21.15 8.65
N ALA A 230 21.35 20.04 7.92
CA ALA A 230 22.53 19.25 7.53
C ALA A 230 23.54 20.08 6.76
N ARG A 231 23.11 20.90 5.79
CA ARG A 231 24.02 21.80 5.04
C ARG A 231 24.69 22.82 5.95
N GLN A 232 23.96 23.41 6.87
CA GLN A 232 24.50 24.38 7.82
C GLN A 232 25.54 23.72 8.74
N LEU A 233 25.20 22.58 9.34
CA LEU A 233 26.12 21.83 10.21
C LEU A 233 27.36 21.36 9.46
N THR A 234 27.20 20.95 8.20
CA THR A 234 28.33 20.58 7.34
C THR A 234 29.27 21.77 7.14
N ALA A 235 28.73 22.98 6.88
CA ALA A 235 29.53 24.20 6.75
C ALA A 235 30.22 24.60 8.06
N GLU A 236 29.50 24.61 9.19
CA GLU A 236 30.08 24.91 10.51
C GLU A 236 31.23 23.97 10.87
N ALA A 237 31.06 22.67 10.61
CA ALA A 237 32.10 21.67 10.85
C ALA A 237 33.32 21.89 9.94
N LYS A 238 33.09 22.22 8.66
CA LYS A 238 34.16 22.55 7.72
C LYS A 238 34.98 23.74 8.21
N ASP A 239 34.32 24.83 8.59
CA ASP A 239 34.97 26.06 9.07
C ASP A 239 35.80 25.78 10.35
N CYS A 240 35.23 25.03 11.31
CA CYS A 240 35.93 24.59 12.51
C CYS A 240 37.21 23.79 12.19
N ILE A 241 37.15 22.87 11.22
CA ILE A 241 38.33 22.10 10.81
C ILE A 241 39.39 23.03 10.17
N TYR A 242 38.98 23.97 9.32
CA TYR A 242 39.91 24.94 8.74
C TYR A 242 40.62 25.79 9.79
N GLU A 243 39.88 26.29 10.79
CA GLU A 243 40.47 27.04 11.90
C GLU A 243 41.52 26.21 12.66
N LYS A 244 41.18 24.96 12.99
CA LYS A 244 42.10 24.04 13.68
C LYS A 244 43.35 23.71 12.86
N VAL A 245 43.21 23.56 11.55
CA VAL A 245 44.35 23.34 10.64
C VAL A 245 45.25 24.58 10.61
N LEU A 246 44.69 25.78 10.48
CA LEU A 246 45.45 27.03 10.46
C LEU A 246 46.17 27.29 11.80
N GLU A 247 45.54 26.98 12.93
CA GLU A 247 46.20 27.03 14.25
C GLU A 247 47.42 26.11 14.29
N HIS A 248 47.28 24.87 13.83
CA HIS A 248 48.37 23.89 13.82
C HIS A 248 49.55 24.34 12.94
N VAL A 249 49.28 24.87 11.75
CA VAL A 249 50.32 25.37 10.83
C VAL A 249 51.07 26.56 11.44
N LYS A 250 50.37 27.54 12.03
CA LYS A 250 51.01 28.70 12.68
C LYS A 250 51.89 28.31 13.87
N VAL A 251 51.47 27.32 14.65
CA VAL A 251 52.29 26.79 15.76
C VAL A 251 53.53 26.08 15.21
N SER A 252 53.41 25.33 14.10
CA SER A 252 54.57 24.68 13.49
C SER A 252 55.60 25.67 12.94
N GLU A 253 55.18 26.80 12.37
CA GLU A 253 56.09 27.87 11.91
C GLU A 253 56.80 28.59 13.07
N GLN A 254 56.15 28.77 14.22
CA GLN A 254 56.77 29.37 15.40
C GLN A 254 57.76 28.45 16.12
N VAL A 255 57.65 27.13 15.94
CA VAL A 255 58.56 26.13 16.54
C VAL A 255 59.82 25.92 15.66
N THR A 256 59.79 26.33 14.39
CA THR A 256 60.97 26.36 13.51
C THR A 256 61.54 27.77 13.35
N VAL A 257 62.07 28.34 14.43
CA VAL A 257 63.11 29.37 14.31
C VAL A 257 64.44 28.73 14.71
N PRO A 258 65.23 28.18 13.77
CA PRO A 258 66.66 28.09 14.02
C PRO A 258 67.20 29.52 14.09
N GLN A 259 67.95 29.83 15.14
CA GLN A 259 68.87 30.97 15.10
C GLN A 259 69.81 30.73 13.91
N VAL A 260 69.58 31.43 12.81
CA VAL A 260 70.50 31.48 11.68
C VAL A 260 71.11 32.86 11.72
N GLU A 261 72.38 32.88 12.14
CA GLU A 261 73.31 33.97 11.87
C GLU A 261 73.30 34.29 10.37
N GLU A 262 73.41 35.59 10.10
CA GLU A 262 73.62 36.26 8.80
C GLU A 262 73.87 35.35 7.59
N MET A 263 73.01 35.46 6.58
CA MET A 263 73.45 35.52 5.17
C MET A 263 72.37 36.12 4.26
N GLU A 264 72.86 36.82 3.25
CA GLU A 264 72.26 37.77 2.30
C GLU A 264 71.07 37.28 1.44
N PRO A 265 70.32 38.20 0.78
CA PRO A 265 68.99 37.94 0.26
C PRO A 265 69.01 37.24 -1.10
N VAL A 266 68.02 36.35 -1.33
CA VAL A 266 67.73 35.80 -2.65
C VAL A 266 66.43 36.44 -3.16
N GLU A 267 66.54 37.23 -4.23
CA GLU A 267 65.42 37.78 -4.98
C GLU A 267 64.55 36.67 -5.59
N GLY A 268 63.22 36.82 -5.57
CA GLY A 268 62.32 36.06 -6.45
C GLY A 268 61.11 35.34 -5.83
N VAL A 269 60.69 35.64 -4.59
CA VAL A 269 59.58 34.90 -3.93
C VAL A 269 58.22 35.65 -3.99
N GLU A 270 58.09 36.72 -4.77
CA GLU A 270 56.82 37.47 -4.85
C GLU A 270 55.75 36.87 -5.79
N GLU A 271 56.03 35.79 -6.53
CA GLU A 271 55.11 35.34 -7.60
C GLU A 271 54.16 34.19 -7.21
N ALA A 272 54.28 33.61 -6.02
CA ALA A 272 53.46 32.45 -5.60
C ALA A 272 52.24 32.78 -4.72
N LEU A 273 52.07 34.04 -4.30
CA LEU A 273 50.98 34.48 -3.40
C LEU A 273 50.07 35.49 -4.09
N LYS A 274 49.35 35.07 -5.13
CA LYS A 274 48.11 35.73 -5.55
C LYS A 274 46.91 34.83 -5.22
N PRO A 275 45.86 35.36 -4.57
CA PRO A 275 44.63 34.62 -4.38
C PRO A 275 43.93 34.45 -5.73
N GLN A 276 43.61 33.20 -6.10
CA GLN A 276 42.62 32.97 -7.14
C GLN A 276 41.24 33.19 -6.53
N VAL A 277 40.66 34.34 -6.85
CA VAL A 277 39.24 34.63 -6.69
C VAL A 277 38.57 34.31 -8.03
N GLU A 278 37.73 33.29 -8.04
CA GLU A 278 36.50 33.20 -8.85
C GLU A 278 35.50 32.24 -8.17
#